data_AF-A0A971KRC2-F1
#
_entry.id   AF-A0A971KRC2-F1
#
_cell.length_a   1.000
_cell.length_b   1.000
_cell.length_c   1.000
_cell.angle_alpha   90.00
_cell.angle_beta   90.00
_cell.angle_gamma   90.00
#
_symmetry.space_group_name_H-M   'P 1'
#
loop_
_entity.id
_entity.type
_entity.pdbx_description
1 polymer ?
#
loop_
_entity_poly.entity_id
_entity_poly.type
_entity_poly.pdbx_seq_one_letter_code
_entity_poly.pdbx_strand_id
1 'polypeptide(L)'
;MKKTIETALEMLVKNSGEGWFCILEEPKTEKFVQFAYDEDEGIFFDLPRPALTKKEFESASEVLSGYDITLSESQVPEQSPEHNPDCDCDDECDCDDGCCCSHGEPFETFNKHLGNDTQLAGEIAYAVMREVYKLKENTKLNVTIMR
;
A
#
# COMPACT_ATOMS: atom_id res chain seq x y z
N MET A 1 17.96 2.19 9.17
CA MET A 1 16.71 2.32 8.39
C MET A 1 16.96 2.33 6.88
N LYS A 2 17.62 3.36 6.30
CA LYS A 2 17.79 3.50 4.83
C LYS A 2 18.28 2.22 4.14
N LYS A 3 19.40 1.65 4.61
CA LYS A 3 19.92 0.37 4.08
C LYS A 3 18.92 -0.79 4.14
N THR A 4 18.10 -0.85 5.19
CA THR A 4 17.07 -1.90 5.33
C THR A 4 15.99 -1.75 4.27
N ILE A 5 15.57 -0.53 3.99
CA ILE A 5 14.58 -0.21 2.94
C ILE A 5 15.14 -0.59 1.57
N GLU A 6 16.37 -0.15 1.26
CA GLU A 6 17.05 -0.46 0.00
C GLU A 6 17.15 -1.98 -0.22
N THR A 7 17.65 -2.71 0.77
CA THR A 7 17.76 -4.18 0.70
C THR A 7 16.40 -4.86 0.54
N ALA A 8 15.34 -4.36 1.20
CA ALA A 8 14.00 -4.93 1.07
C ALA A 8 13.44 -4.76 -0.34
N LEU A 9 13.59 -3.57 -0.94
CA LEU A 9 13.15 -3.29 -2.31
C LEU A 9 13.96 -4.07 -3.35
N GLU A 10 15.27 -4.20 -3.16
CA GLU A 10 16.11 -5.08 -3.99
C GLU A 10 15.69 -6.55 -3.90
N MET A 11 15.22 -7.00 -2.72
CA MET A 11 14.70 -8.35 -2.56
C MET A 11 13.32 -8.51 -3.20
N LEU A 12 12.47 -7.49 -3.14
CA LEU A 12 11.14 -7.48 -3.75
C LEU A 12 11.23 -7.67 -5.27
N VAL A 13 12.05 -6.87 -5.96
CA VAL A 13 12.17 -6.92 -7.43
C VAL A 13 12.98 -8.10 -7.98
N LYS A 14 13.55 -8.94 -7.09
CA LYS A 14 14.22 -10.19 -7.50
C LYS A 14 13.25 -11.36 -7.64
N ASN A 15 12.00 -11.19 -7.20
CA ASN A 15 10.99 -12.21 -7.37
C ASN A 15 10.45 -12.19 -8.80
N SER A 16 9.96 -13.33 -9.28
CA SER A 16 9.29 -13.46 -10.58
C SER A 16 7.78 -13.60 -10.40
N GLY A 17 7.02 -13.17 -11.41
CA GLY A 17 5.57 -13.15 -11.42
C GLY A 17 4.94 -11.98 -10.69
N GLU A 18 3.61 -11.96 -10.71
CA GLU A 18 2.75 -10.91 -10.12
C GLU A 18 2.36 -11.18 -8.66
N GLY A 19 1.87 -10.13 -8.01
CA GLY A 19 1.23 -10.20 -6.70
C GLY A 19 2.20 -10.20 -5.52
N TRP A 20 3.44 -9.74 -5.70
CA TRP A 20 4.38 -9.63 -4.58
C TRP A 20 4.13 -8.35 -3.79
N PHE A 21 4.27 -8.43 -2.48
CA PHE A 21 4.13 -7.28 -1.59
C PHE A 21 5.32 -7.19 -0.63
N CYS A 22 5.74 -5.97 -0.34
CA CYS A 22 6.71 -5.67 0.71
C CYS A 22 6.09 -4.69 1.70
N ILE A 23 6.04 -5.07 2.98
CA ILE A 23 5.64 -4.18 4.08
C ILE A 23 6.87 -3.90 4.93
N LEU A 24 7.16 -2.61 5.10
CA LEU A 24 8.20 -2.09 5.97
C LEU A 24 7.52 -1.49 7.19
N GLU A 25 7.77 -2.02 8.38
CA GLU A 25 7.01 -1.66 9.59
C GLU A 25 7.93 -1.34 10.77
N GLU A 26 7.58 -0.32 11.55
CA GLU A 26 8.17 -0.06 12.86
C GLU A 26 7.44 -0.86 13.96
N PRO A 27 8.12 -1.77 14.67
CA PRO A 27 7.47 -2.78 15.51
C PRO A 27 6.82 -2.27 16.80
N LYS A 28 6.99 -1.00 17.16
CA LYS A 28 6.44 -0.44 18.42
C LYS A 28 5.20 0.40 18.19
N THR A 29 5.09 0.98 17.00
CA THR A 29 4.06 1.95 16.62
C THR A 29 3.19 1.45 15.48
N GLU A 30 3.52 0.28 14.90
CA GLU A 30 2.81 -0.35 13.79
C GLU A 30 2.69 0.59 12.58
N LYS A 31 3.62 1.55 12.48
CA LYS A 31 3.71 2.49 11.36
C LYS A 31 4.44 1.82 10.22
N PHE A 32 3.83 1.86 9.04
CA PHE A 32 4.31 1.08 7.92
C PHE A 32 4.26 1.84 6.61
N VAL A 33 5.03 1.34 5.65
CA VAL A 33 4.89 1.66 4.22
C VAL A 33 4.78 0.33 3.50
N GLN A 34 3.93 0.28 2.47
CA GLN A 34 3.77 -0.92 1.66
C GLN A 34 4.06 -0.66 0.19
N PHE A 35 4.52 -1.71 -0.46
CA PHE A 35 4.78 -1.76 -1.89
C PHE A 35 4.16 -3.02 -2.46
N ALA A 36 3.50 -2.90 -3.61
CA ALA A 36 3.22 -4.03 -4.48
C ALA A 36 4.27 -4.10 -5.59
N TYR A 37 4.49 -5.29 -6.13
CA TYR A 37 5.39 -5.54 -7.23
C TYR A 37 4.77 -6.51 -8.22
N ASP A 38 4.84 -6.10 -9.47
CA ASP A 38 4.51 -6.88 -10.65
C ASP A 38 5.76 -6.96 -11.55
N GLU A 39 6.01 -8.09 -12.19
CA GLU A 39 7.21 -8.27 -13.03
C GLU A 39 7.17 -7.42 -14.31
N ASP A 40 5.98 -7.22 -14.88
CA ASP A 40 5.78 -6.46 -16.12
C ASP A 40 5.59 -4.96 -15.84
N GLU A 41 4.85 -4.62 -14.79
CA GLU A 41 4.55 -3.23 -14.45
C GLU A 41 5.57 -2.61 -13.47
N GLY A 42 6.18 -3.39 -12.59
CA GLY A 42 7.15 -2.93 -11.60
C GLY A 42 6.53 -2.62 -10.22
N ILE A 43 7.08 -1.63 -9.54
CA ILE A 43 6.77 -1.28 -8.15
C ILE A 43 5.60 -0.30 -8.10
N PHE A 44 4.67 -0.57 -7.19
CA PHE A 44 3.59 0.34 -6.79
C PHE A 44 3.77 0.69 -5.33
N PHE A 45 3.83 1.98 -5.01
CA PHE A 45 3.81 2.49 -3.65
C PHE A 45 2.35 2.68 -3.19
N ASP A 46 2.07 2.34 -1.94
CA ASP A 46 0.78 2.63 -1.32
C ASP A 46 0.93 3.02 0.17
N LEU A 47 0.17 4.03 0.58
CA LEU A 47 0.09 4.53 1.94
C LEU A 47 -1.35 4.90 2.28
N PRO A 48 -2.11 3.99 2.93
CA PRO A 48 -3.52 4.18 3.21
C PRO A 48 -3.78 5.37 4.14
N ARG A 49 -4.72 6.24 3.79
CA ARG A 49 -5.18 7.35 4.64
C ARG A 49 -5.63 6.89 6.04
N PRO A 50 -6.35 5.76 6.21
CA PRO A 50 -6.78 5.29 7.53
C PRO A 50 -5.62 4.95 8.48
N ALA A 51 -4.43 4.63 7.96
CA ALA A 51 -3.24 4.34 8.77
C ALA A 51 -2.60 5.62 9.36
N LEU A 52 -3.03 6.80 8.90
CA LEU A 52 -2.47 8.08 9.26
C LEU A 52 -3.37 8.85 10.25
N THR A 53 -2.75 9.34 11.32
CA THR A 53 -3.36 10.40 12.14
C THR A 53 -3.51 11.68 11.31
N LYS A 54 -4.33 12.63 11.78
CA LYS A 54 -4.50 13.93 11.10
C LYS A 54 -3.17 14.65 10.81
N LYS A 55 -2.26 14.64 11.79
CA LYS A 55 -0.94 15.29 11.68
C LYS A 55 -0.02 14.57 10.69
N GLU A 56 -0.05 13.24 10.70
CA GLU A 56 0.70 12.43 9.73
C GLU A 56 0.14 12.62 8.33
N PHE A 57 -1.18 12.72 8.16
CA PHE A 57 -1.79 13.02 6.88
C PHE A 57 -1.32 14.37 6.33
N GLU A 58 -1.38 15.44 7.12
CA GLU A 58 -0.89 16.77 6.71
C GLU A 58 0.59 16.72 6.30
N SER A 59 1.41 16.00 7.07
CA SER A 59 2.83 15.81 6.75
C SER A 59 3.03 14.95 5.50
N ALA A 60 2.21 13.91 5.30
CA ALA A 60 2.26 13.04 4.14
C ALA A 60 1.88 13.80 2.88
N SER A 61 0.80 14.60 2.90
CA SER A 61 0.41 15.46 1.79
C SER A 61 1.53 16.42 1.39
N GLU A 62 2.22 17.03 2.35
CA GLU A 62 3.35 17.92 2.07
C GLU A 62 4.54 17.16 1.47
N VAL A 63 5.00 16.11 2.16
CA VAL A 63 6.20 15.35 1.76
C VAL A 63 6.00 14.63 0.43
N LEU A 64 4.87 13.95 0.26
CA LEU A 64 4.56 13.13 -0.92
C LEU A 64 4.24 13.97 -2.16
N SER A 65 3.77 15.22 -1.99
CA SER A 65 3.60 16.14 -3.12
C SER A 65 4.93 16.44 -3.84
N GLY A 66 6.06 16.42 -3.12
CA GLY A 66 7.39 16.59 -3.70
C GLY A 66 7.83 15.43 -4.61
N TYR A 67 7.11 14.31 -4.57
CA TYR A 67 7.32 13.14 -5.42
C TYR A 67 6.19 12.97 -6.44
N ASP A 68 5.35 13.99 -6.66
CA ASP A 68 4.14 13.91 -7.49
C ASP A 68 3.20 12.76 -7.06
N ILE A 69 3.06 12.57 -5.75
CA ILE A 69 2.12 11.60 -5.16
C ILE A 69 1.02 12.40 -4.47
N THR A 70 -0.22 12.23 -4.94
CA THR A 70 -1.40 12.87 -4.38
C THR A 70 -2.35 11.84 -3.80
N LEU A 71 -3.28 12.31 -2.97
CA LEU A 71 -4.34 11.46 -2.47
C LEU A 71 -5.27 11.05 -3.62
N SER A 72 -5.58 9.76 -3.69
CA SER A 72 -6.53 9.18 -4.63
C SER A 72 -7.39 8.14 -3.92
N GLU A 73 -8.53 7.79 -4.50
CA GLU A 73 -9.27 6.61 -4.04
C GLU A 73 -8.48 5.35 -4.38
N SER A 74 -8.36 4.45 -3.41
CA SER A 74 -7.80 3.13 -3.61
C SER A 74 -8.67 2.41 -4.63
N GLN A 75 -8.10 2.09 -5.78
CA GLN A 75 -8.69 1.11 -6.68
C GLN A 75 -8.43 -0.25 -6.06
N VAL A 76 -9.22 -0.60 -5.04
CA VAL A 76 -9.39 -2.02 -4.71
C VAL A 76 -9.90 -2.62 -6.01
N PRO A 77 -9.22 -3.63 -6.59
CA PRO A 77 -9.80 -4.33 -7.71
C PRO A 77 -11.20 -4.72 -7.26
N GLU A 78 -12.23 -4.34 -8.02
CA GLU A 78 -13.48 -5.09 -7.98
C GLU A 78 -13.04 -6.53 -8.19
N GLN A 79 -12.92 -7.30 -7.11
CA GLN A 79 -12.98 -8.73 -7.24
C GLN A 79 -14.36 -8.93 -7.84
N SER A 80 -14.38 -9.15 -9.16
CA SER A 80 -15.57 -9.62 -9.84
C SER A 80 -16.10 -10.70 -8.94
N PRO A 81 -17.33 -10.56 -8.41
CA PRO A 81 -17.82 -11.51 -7.44
C PRO A 81 -17.61 -12.87 -8.07
N GLU A 82 -16.88 -13.76 -7.40
CA GLU A 82 -17.11 -15.17 -7.64
C GLU A 82 -18.58 -15.33 -7.24
N HIS A 83 -19.45 -15.19 -8.25
CA HIS A 83 -20.88 -15.30 -8.09
C HIS A 83 -21.08 -16.68 -7.53
N ASN A 84 -21.43 -16.75 -6.24
CA ASN A 84 -21.82 -18.00 -5.64
C ASN A 84 -22.96 -18.52 -6.50
N PRO A 85 -22.83 -19.65 -7.21
CA PRO A 85 -23.85 -20.12 -8.15
C PRO A 85 -25.16 -20.48 -7.44
N ASP A 86 -25.16 -20.54 -6.10
CA ASP A 86 -26.33 -20.66 -5.23
C ASP A 86 -26.98 -19.31 -4.85
N CYS A 87 -26.44 -18.17 -5.30
CA CYS A 87 -27.06 -16.85 -5.14
C CYS A 87 -27.91 -16.54 -6.37
N ASP A 88 -29.22 -16.82 -6.30
CA ASP A 88 -30.21 -16.32 -7.27
C ASP A 88 -30.30 -14.78 -7.18
N CYS A 89 -29.40 -14.11 -7.89
CA CYS A 89 -29.44 -12.65 -8.06
C CYS A 89 -30.29 -12.32 -9.29
N ASP A 90 -31.61 -12.38 -9.18
CA ASP A 90 -32.51 -11.70 -10.13
C ASP A 90 -32.50 -10.18 -9.87
N ASP A 91 -32.80 -9.39 -10.91
CA ASP A 91 -32.66 -7.91 -11.05
C ASP A 91 -33.26 -7.02 -9.94
N GLU A 92 -33.87 -7.57 -8.89
CA GLU A 92 -34.38 -6.84 -7.73
C GLU A 92 -33.69 -7.36 -6.44
N CYS A 93 -32.46 -6.89 -6.19
CA CYS A 93 -31.79 -7.12 -4.91
C CYS A 93 -32.49 -6.35 -3.78
N ASP A 94 -33.40 -7.01 -3.06
CA ASP A 94 -33.76 -6.64 -1.69
C ASP A 94 -32.63 -7.07 -0.75
N CYS A 95 -31.74 -6.14 -0.42
CA CYS A 95 -30.57 -6.35 0.44
C CYS A 95 -30.92 -6.48 1.95
N ASP A 96 -31.98 -7.19 2.32
CA ASP A 96 -32.44 -7.25 3.73
C ASP A 96 -31.94 -8.48 4.51
N ASP A 97 -31.42 -9.52 3.85
CA ASP A 97 -31.07 -10.79 4.51
C ASP A 97 -29.70 -11.39 4.11
N GLY A 98 -28.62 -10.67 4.47
CA GLY A 98 -27.31 -11.32 4.71
C GLY A 98 -26.60 -11.94 3.49
N CYS A 99 -26.89 -11.50 2.26
CA CYS A 99 -26.13 -11.88 1.08
C CYS A 99 -24.82 -11.07 1.02
N CYS A 100 -23.74 -11.65 1.55
CA CYS A 100 -22.44 -11.00 1.72
C CYS A 100 -21.68 -10.81 0.40
N CYS A 101 -22.01 -9.78 -0.39
CA CYS A 101 -21.02 -9.17 -1.26
C CYS A 101 -20.11 -8.31 -0.37
N SER A 102 -18.96 -8.84 0.04
CA SER A 102 -17.94 -8.06 0.75
C SER A 102 -17.26 -7.08 -0.21
N HIS A 103 -17.98 -6.04 -0.62
CA HIS A 103 -17.37 -4.88 -1.26
C HIS A 103 -16.50 -4.20 -0.19
N GLY A 104 -15.18 -4.32 -0.30
CA GLY A 104 -14.29 -3.48 0.50
C GLY A 104 -14.62 -2.02 0.18
N GLU A 105 -15.00 -1.23 1.18
CA GLU A 105 -15.32 0.18 0.95
C GLU A 105 -14.09 0.89 0.35
N PRO A 106 -14.27 1.69 -0.71
CA PRO A 106 -13.17 2.48 -1.25
C PRO A 106 -12.61 3.37 -0.14
N PHE A 107 -11.30 3.39 0.00
CA PHE A 107 -10.61 4.24 0.97
C PHE A 107 -9.59 5.13 0.27
N GLU A 108 -9.37 6.31 0.81
CA GLU A 108 -8.35 7.21 0.27
C GLU A 108 -6.94 6.67 0.58
N THR A 109 -6.03 6.77 -0.38
CA THR A 109 -4.64 6.35 -0.23
C THR A 109 -3.72 7.25 -1.03
N PHE A 110 -2.50 7.41 -0.56
CA PHE A 110 -1.43 7.94 -1.41
C PHE A 110 -0.83 6.75 -2.15
N ASN A 111 -1.07 6.68 -3.46
CA ASN A 111 -0.49 5.64 -4.28
C ASN A 111 0.27 6.23 -5.47
N LYS A 112 1.24 5.48 -5.98
CA LYS A 112 1.93 5.81 -7.22
C LYS A 112 2.58 4.60 -7.84
N HIS A 113 2.44 4.47 -9.15
CA HIS A 113 3.24 3.57 -9.96
C HIS A 113 4.65 4.14 -10.14
N LEU A 114 5.66 3.38 -9.72
CA LEU A 114 7.07 3.77 -9.72
C LEU A 114 7.88 3.00 -10.79
N GLY A 115 7.26 2.07 -11.51
CA GLY A 115 7.96 1.18 -12.43
C GLY A 115 9.09 0.43 -11.73
N ASN A 116 10.23 0.25 -12.42
CA ASN A 116 11.38 -0.47 -11.86
C ASN A 116 12.36 0.41 -11.05
N ASP A 117 11.95 1.62 -10.65
CA ASP A 117 12.81 2.56 -9.92
C ASP A 117 12.85 2.26 -8.41
N THR A 118 13.66 1.27 -8.05
CA THR A 118 13.90 0.88 -6.64
C THR A 118 14.54 2.01 -5.82
N GLN A 119 15.28 2.91 -6.47
CA GLN A 119 15.92 4.03 -5.78
C GLN A 119 14.87 5.05 -5.35
N LEU A 120 13.99 5.46 -6.27
CA LEU A 120 12.87 6.35 -5.97
C LEU A 120 11.92 5.74 -4.93
N ALA A 121 11.59 4.45 -5.06
CA ALA A 121 10.79 3.74 -4.06
C ALA A 121 11.42 3.78 -2.66
N GLY A 122 12.74 3.61 -2.59
CA GLY A 122 13.50 3.68 -1.34
C GLY A 122 13.53 5.08 -0.74
N GLU A 123 13.67 6.10 -1.57
CA GLU A 123 13.63 7.51 -1.16
C GLU A 123 12.26 7.89 -0.59
N ILE A 124 11.17 7.51 -1.26
CA ILE A 124 9.80 7.74 -0.79
C ILE A 124 9.57 7.04 0.54
N ALA A 125 9.88 5.74 0.67
CA ALA A 125 9.73 5.03 1.93
C ALA A 125 10.53 5.67 3.06
N TYR A 126 11.78 6.05 2.79
CA TYR A 126 12.62 6.70 3.79
C TYR A 126 12.05 8.05 4.21
N ALA A 127 11.56 8.87 3.27
CA ALA A 127 10.91 10.15 3.53
C ALA A 127 9.65 9.98 4.38
N VAL A 128 8.78 9.02 4.07
CA VAL A 128 7.60 8.72 4.90
C VAL A 128 8.02 8.34 6.32
N MET A 129 8.94 7.39 6.47
CA MET A 129 9.41 6.94 7.78
C MET A 129 10.03 8.07 8.61
N ARG A 130 10.80 8.96 7.98
CA ARG A 130 11.54 10.05 8.65
C ARG A 130 10.72 11.30 8.89
N GLU A 131 9.91 11.68 7.92
CA GLU A 131 9.30 13.00 7.85
C GLU A 131 7.81 12.95 8.17
N VAL A 132 7.13 11.87 7.81
CA VAL A 132 5.72 11.67 8.17
C VAL A 132 5.64 11.06 9.57
N TYR A 133 6.28 9.91 9.78
CA TYR A 133 6.25 9.19 11.07
C TYR A 133 7.26 9.69 12.09
N LYS A 134 8.15 10.62 11.71
CA LYS A 134 9.17 11.20 12.60
C LYS A 134 10.06 10.15 13.27
N LEU A 135 10.32 9.02 12.61
CA LEU A 135 11.17 7.95 13.13
C LEU A 135 12.65 8.36 13.12
N LYS A 136 13.43 7.82 14.07
CA LYS A 136 14.89 8.06 14.14
C LYS A 136 15.62 7.19 13.13
N GLU A 137 16.81 7.60 12.70
CA GLU A 137 17.54 6.94 11.60
C GLU A 137 17.96 5.50 11.94
N ASN A 138 18.24 5.29 13.22
CA ASN A 138 18.60 4.02 13.82
C ASN A 138 17.39 3.17 14.23
N THR A 139 16.16 3.62 13.93
CA THR A 139 14.96 2.79 14.10
C THR A 139 15.11 1.53 13.26
N LYS A 140 14.81 0.38 13.89
CA LYS A 140 14.78 -0.93 13.24
C LYS A 140 13.40 -1.11 12.60
N LEU A 141 13.40 -1.62 11.38
CA LEU A 141 12.18 -1.97 10.67
C LEU A 141 12.07 -3.50 10.59
N ASN A 142 10.86 -4.00 10.77
CA ASN A 142 10.49 -5.33 10.31
C ASN A 142 10.24 -5.25 8.80
N VAL A 143 10.70 -6.28 8.10
CA VAL A 143 10.52 -6.42 6.65
C VAL A 143 9.74 -7.69 6.42
N THR A 144 8.59 -7.55 5.79
CA THR A 144 7.74 -8.68 5.41
C THR A 144 7.59 -8.66 3.89
N ILE A 145 8.04 -9.72 3.23
CA ILE A 145 7.87 -9.93 1.79
C ILE A 145 7.01 -11.17 1.60
N MET A 146 5.91 -11.04 0.88
CA MET A 146 4.95 -12.12 0.64
C MET A 146 4.37 -12.03 -0.77
N ARG A 147 3.76 -13.11 -1.22
CA ARG A 147 2.97 -13.19 -2.45
C ARG A 147 1.54 -13.53 -2.08
#